data_AF-A0A238W2T2-F1
#
_entry.id   AF-A0A238W2T2-F1
#
_cell.length_a   1.000
_cell.length_b   1.000
_cell.length_c   1.000
_cell.angle_alpha   90.00
_cell.angle_beta   90.00
_cell.angle_gamma   90.00
#
_symmetry.space_group_name_H-M   'P 1'
#
loop_
_entity.id
_entity.type
_entity.pdbx_description
1 polymer ?
#
loop_
_entity_poly.entity_id
_entity_poly.type
_entity_poly.pdbx_seq_one_letter_code
_entity_poly.pdbx_strand_id
1 'polypeptide(L)'
;MKFWKGFIIFWILYLLFFAIGLPLILHYAGDHHKNDYEMIHTSASEAFVLLGVGTALWFIVFIYYIKLFLINPLSKKNGFIRLLEPGKKRKGTVLEEFEFMDLKPHQRRFEVGNTTGIVPNREPKPPYIDIDGHVVKSNAKTIVLTVIGLLLLIALAAGILVYSYINENHGYGWRYLYFWHPYIMIPGSFIFYLGFLFGITNTVFSKYLSKS
;
A
#
# COMPACT_ATOMS: atom_id res chain seq x y z
N MET A 1 -8.71 -15.80 12.86
CA MET A 1 -8.09 -14.48 12.57
C MET A 1 -6.58 -14.39 12.89
N LYS A 2 -6.01 -15.08 13.89
CA LYS A 2 -4.56 -14.99 14.22
C LYS A 2 -3.63 -15.68 13.21
N PHE A 3 -4.04 -16.84 12.67
CA PHE A 3 -3.25 -17.60 11.68
C PHE A 3 -2.94 -16.79 10.41
N TRP A 4 -3.96 -16.13 9.84
CA TRP A 4 -3.80 -15.33 8.62
C TRP A 4 -2.84 -14.14 8.81
N LYS A 5 -2.84 -13.51 10.00
CA LYS A 5 -1.89 -12.45 10.33
C LYS A 5 -0.45 -12.99 10.42
N GLY A 6 -0.25 -14.14 11.05
CA GLY A 6 1.06 -14.79 11.14
C GLY A 6 1.61 -15.18 9.77
N PHE A 7 0.75 -15.75 8.91
CA PHE A 7 1.10 -16.10 7.53
C PHE A 7 1.55 -14.86 6.73
N ILE A 8 0.81 -13.75 6.81
CA ILE A 8 1.19 -12.49 6.14
C ILE A 8 2.54 -11.97 6.65
N ILE A 9 2.76 -11.96 7.97
CA ILE A 9 4.02 -11.51 8.57
C ILE A 9 5.19 -12.37 8.09
N PHE A 10 5.01 -13.69 8.08
CA PHE A 10 6.02 -14.62 7.55
C PHE A 10 6.40 -14.28 6.11
N TRP A 11 5.42 -14.10 5.21
CA TRP A 11 5.70 -13.76 3.81
C TRP A 11 6.39 -12.41 3.65
N ILE A 12 5.99 -11.40 4.45
CA ILE A 12 6.67 -10.09 4.44
C ILE A 12 8.14 -10.24 4.85
N LEU A 13 8.42 -10.96 5.94
CA LEU A 13 9.79 -11.18 6.42
C LEU A 13 10.61 -12.00 5.42
N TYR A 14 10.01 -13.05 4.85
CA TYR A 14 10.61 -13.88 3.82
C TYR A 14 11.00 -13.03 2.61
N LEU A 15 10.08 -12.23 2.08
CA LEU A 15 10.37 -11.37 0.92
C LEU A 15 11.38 -10.27 1.24
N LEU A 16 11.34 -9.71 2.46
CA LEU A 16 12.34 -8.73 2.90
C LEU A 16 13.74 -9.34 2.98
N PHE A 17 13.84 -10.59 3.46
CA PHE A 17 15.10 -11.33 3.47
C PHE A 17 15.61 -11.55 2.05
N PHE A 18 14.76 -11.98 1.11
CA PHE A 18 15.18 -12.19 -0.28
C PHE A 18 15.48 -10.88 -1.03
N ALA A 19 14.82 -9.78 -0.71
CA ALA A 19 15.04 -8.49 -1.35
C ALA A 19 16.29 -7.76 -0.82
N ILE A 20 16.58 -7.88 0.48
CA ILE A 20 17.67 -7.14 1.14
C ILE A 20 18.76 -8.09 1.64
N GLY A 21 18.38 -9.07 2.46
CA GLY A 21 19.32 -9.97 3.13
C GLY A 21 20.14 -10.80 2.15
N LEU A 22 19.49 -11.43 1.17
CA LEU A 22 20.16 -12.32 0.22
C LEU A 22 21.20 -11.58 -0.64
N PRO A 23 20.91 -10.44 -1.29
CA PRO A 23 21.93 -9.69 -2.02
C PRO A 23 23.11 -9.26 -1.15
N LEU A 24 22.86 -8.85 0.10
CA LEU A 24 23.93 -8.47 1.03
C LEU A 24 24.81 -9.66 1.40
N ILE A 25 24.20 -10.79 1.77
CA ILE A 25 24.96 -12.00 2.15
C ILE A 25 25.78 -12.49 0.96
N LEU A 26 25.19 -12.57 -0.24
CA LEU A 26 25.90 -13.04 -1.42
C LEU A 26 27.11 -12.17 -1.74
N HIS A 27 26.96 -10.84 -1.70
CA HIS A 27 28.07 -9.94 -2.01
C HIS A 27 29.16 -9.95 -0.93
N TYR A 28 28.78 -9.78 0.33
CA TYR A 28 29.76 -9.59 1.41
C TYR A 28 30.31 -10.87 2.04
N ALA A 29 29.55 -11.97 2.01
CA ALA A 29 30.03 -13.26 2.54
C ALA A 29 30.55 -14.19 1.45
N GLY A 30 30.20 -13.94 0.17
CA GLY A 30 30.60 -14.77 -0.96
C GLY A 30 31.87 -14.30 -1.69
N ASP A 31 32.62 -13.35 -1.12
CA ASP A 31 33.81 -12.74 -1.75
C ASP A 31 33.58 -12.24 -3.19
N HIS A 32 32.35 -11.85 -3.51
CA HIS A 32 31.97 -11.37 -4.85
C HIS A 32 32.34 -9.89 -5.10
N HIS A 33 33.23 -9.32 -4.30
CA HIS A 33 33.76 -7.99 -4.56
C HIS A 33 34.72 -8.03 -5.74
N LYS A 34 34.74 -6.96 -6.54
CA LYS A 34 35.75 -6.84 -7.61
C LYS A 34 37.14 -6.76 -6.99
N ASN A 35 38.07 -7.51 -7.55
CA ASN A 35 39.48 -7.39 -7.19
C ASN A 35 40.14 -6.19 -7.91
N ASP A 36 41.36 -5.83 -7.49
CA ASP A 36 42.09 -4.69 -8.06
C ASP A 36 42.30 -4.80 -9.57
N TYR A 37 42.58 -6.01 -10.07
CA TYR A 37 42.74 -6.26 -11.50
C TYR A 37 41.46 -5.92 -12.27
N GLU A 38 40.30 -6.41 -11.82
CA GLU A 38 39.01 -6.13 -12.43
C GLU A 38 38.66 -4.63 -12.38
N MET A 39 38.98 -3.95 -11.28
CA MET A 39 38.71 -2.51 -11.14
C MET A 39 39.59 -1.65 -12.04
N ILE A 40 40.86 -2.01 -12.23
CA ILE A 40 41.78 -1.34 -13.16
C ILE A 40 41.25 -1.43 -14.60
N HIS A 41 40.75 -2.61 -14.98
CA HIS A 41 40.24 -2.88 -16.33
C HIS A 41 38.78 -2.46 -16.55
N THR A 42 38.05 -2.12 -15.47
CA THR A 42 36.71 -1.53 -15.58
C THR A 42 36.82 -0.07 -16.01
N SER A 43 36.07 0.31 -17.04
CA SER A 43 36.02 1.70 -17.49
C SER A 43 35.30 2.58 -16.44
N ALA A 44 35.81 3.80 -16.21
CA ALA A 44 35.16 4.73 -15.29
C ALA A 44 33.72 5.07 -15.73
N SER A 45 33.50 5.18 -17.04
CA SER A 45 32.17 5.43 -17.62
C SER A 45 31.16 4.35 -17.28
N GLU A 46 31.55 3.08 -17.34
CA GLU A 46 30.65 1.97 -16.99
C GLU A 46 30.23 2.02 -15.52
N ALA A 47 31.18 2.32 -14.64
CA ALA A 47 30.91 2.52 -13.22
C ALA A 47 29.92 3.66 -12.96
N PHE A 48 30.06 4.80 -13.67
CA PHE A 48 29.11 5.92 -13.56
C PHE A 48 27.73 5.59 -14.13
N VAL A 49 27.66 4.83 -15.23
CA VAL A 49 26.39 4.35 -15.78
C VAL A 49 25.69 3.46 -14.76
N LEU A 50 26.40 2.52 -14.15
CA LEU A 50 25.85 1.62 -13.13
C LEU A 50 25.43 2.37 -11.87
N LEU A 51 26.20 3.37 -11.42
CA LEU A 51 25.81 4.26 -10.33
C LEU A 51 24.50 5.00 -10.66
N GLY A 52 24.40 5.55 -11.87
CA GLY A 52 23.19 6.21 -12.36
C GLY A 52 21.99 5.29 -12.41
N VAL A 53 22.15 4.07 -12.94
CA VAL A 53 21.10 3.04 -13.00
C VAL A 53 20.65 2.65 -11.59
N GLY A 54 21.58 2.35 -10.68
CA GLY A 54 21.25 2.02 -9.29
C GLY A 54 20.49 3.16 -8.60
N THR A 55 20.94 4.40 -8.80
CA THR A 55 20.28 5.60 -8.27
C THR A 55 18.85 5.74 -8.81
N ALA A 56 18.65 5.54 -10.12
CA ALA A 56 17.32 5.58 -10.74
C ALA A 56 16.39 4.47 -10.18
N LEU A 57 16.90 3.26 -9.98
CA LEU A 57 16.13 2.17 -9.38
C LEU A 57 15.69 2.51 -7.95
N TRP A 58 16.58 3.08 -7.12
CA TRP A 58 16.21 3.55 -5.78
C TRP A 58 15.14 4.63 -5.80
N PHE A 59 15.21 5.59 -6.73
CA PHE A 59 14.16 6.60 -6.89
C PHE A 59 12.82 5.97 -7.25
N ILE A 60 12.78 4.96 -8.12
CA ILE A 60 11.56 4.22 -8.43
C ILE A 60 10.98 3.59 -7.15
N VAL A 61 11.82 2.95 -6.34
CA VAL A 61 11.39 2.36 -5.06
C VAL A 61 10.86 3.42 -4.10
N PHE A 62 11.53 4.57 -3.95
CA PHE A 62 11.06 5.67 -3.09
C PHE A 62 9.72 6.24 -3.56
N ILE A 63 9.58 6.50 -4.86
CA ILE A 63 8.33 6.99 -5.44
C ILE A 63 7.20 5.99 -5.20
N TYR A 64 7.47 4.70 -5.39
CA TYR A 64 6.48 3.67 -5.17
C TYR A 64 6.09 3.55 -3.69
N TYR A 65 7.06 3.59 -2.78
CA TYR A 65 6.82 3.58 -1.34
C TYR A 65 5.92 4.77 -0.93
N ILE A 66 6.24 5.97 -1.38
CA ILE A 66 5.46 7.18 -1.09
C ILE A 66 4.04 7.07 -1.67
N LYS A 67 3.91 6.63 -2.93
CA LYS A 67 2.59 6.43 -3.55
C LYS A 67 1.74 5.43 -2.76
N LEU A 68 2.33 4.29 -2.41
CA LEU A 68 1.63 3.21 -1.74
C LEU A 68 1.19 3.58 -0.32
N PHE A 69 2.08 4.19 0.47
CA PHE A 69 1.84 4.39 1.90
C PHE A 69 1.37 5.80 2.28
N LEU A 70 1.70 6.84 1.50
CA LEU A 70 1.19 8.20 1.73
C LEU A 70 0.00 8.52 0.83
N ILE A 71 0.14 8.40 -0.49
CA ILE A 71 -0.83 8.97 -1.44
C ILE A 71 -2.10 8.14 -1.53
N ASN A 72 -1.98 6.82 -1.75
CA ASN A 72 -3.14 5.92 -1.91
C ASN A 72 -4.15 5.98 -0.76
N PRO A 73 -3.75 5.95 0.53
CA PRO A 73 -4.71 6.06 1.62
C PRO A 73 -5.30 7.46 1.77
N LEU A 74 -4.60 8.52 1.38
CA LEU A 74 -5.13 9.89 1.40
C LEU A 74 -6.15 10.11 0.27
N SER A 75 -5.88 9.63 -0.94
CA SER A 75 -6.79 9.75 -2.09
C SER A 75 -8.13 9.03 -1.88
N LYS A 76 -8.13 7.87 -1.19
CA LYS A 76 -9.39 7.19 -0.82
C LYS A 76 -10.23 7.99 0.17
N LYS A 77 -9.62 8.75 1.08
CA LYS A 77 -10.33 9.59 2.06
C LYS A 77 -11.02 10.79 1.42
N ASN A 78 -10.39 11.41 0.43
CA ASN A 78 -10.94 12.57 -0.26
C ASN A 78 -12.22 12.24 -1.07
N GLY A 79 -12.37 10.98 -1.51
CA GLY A 79 -13.60 10.51 -2.16
C GLY A 79 -14.83 10.50 -1.24
N PHE A 80 -14.65 10.19 0.05
CA PHE A 80 -15.72 10.24 1.04
C PHE A 80 -16.11 11.67 1.41
N ILE A 81 -15.14 12.60 1.48
CA ILE A 81 -15.43 14.01 1.76
C ILE A 81 -16.29 14.64 0.66
N ARG A 82 -16.14 14.20 -0.61
CA ARG A 82 -17.02 14.61 -1.72
C ARG A 82 -18.47 14.07 -1.60
N LEU A 83 -18.73 13.08 -0.75
CA LEU A 83 -20.09 12.62 -0.44
C LEU A 83 -20.76 13.48 0.65
N LEU A 84 -19.97 14.26 1.39
CA LEU A 84 -20.42 15.12 2.48
C LEU A 84 -20.55 16.60 2.07
N GLU A 85 -20.32 16.92 0.80
CA GLU A 85 -20.43 18.29 0.28
C GLU A 85 -21.90 18.74 0.36
N PRO A 86 -22.22 19.72 1.23
CA PRO A 86 -23.60 20.12 1.47
C PRO A 86 -24.14 20.85 0.24
N GLY A 87 -25.06 20.21 -0.48
CA GLY A 87 -25.72 20.80 -1.63
C GLY A 87 -26.21 19.82 -2.70
N LYS A 88 -25.70 18.58 -2.72
CA LYS A 88 -26.14 17.60 -3.73
C LYS A 88 -27.27 16.72 -3.19
N LYS A 89 -28.52 17.15 -3.38
CA LYS A 89 -29.71 16.30 -3.15
C LYS A 89 -29.57 15.02 -3.99
N ARG A 90 -29.49 13.86 -3.33
CA ARG A 90 -29.61 12.56 -3.98
C ARG A 90 -30.82 11.84 -3.41
N LYS A 91 -31.65 11.28 -4.29
CA LYS A 91 -32.75 10.38 -3.89
C LYS A 91 -32.12 9.04 -3.50
N GLY A 92 -32.11 8.74 -2.20
CA GLY A 92 -32.02 7.37 -1.73
C GLY A 92 -33.45 6.83 -1.60
N THR A 93 -33.72 5.67 -2.18
CA THR A 93 -34.93 4.92 -1.86
C THR A 93 -34.59 4.09 -0.62
N VAL A 94 -35.10 4.49 0.53
CA VAL A 94 -35.08 3.65 1.72
C VAL A 94 -36.18 2.62 1.50
N LEU A 95 -35.80 1.39 1.21
CA LEU A 95 -36.71 0.25 1.26
C LEU A 95 -36.77 -0.20 2.72
N GLU A 96 -37.67 0.41 3.47
CA GLU A 96 -38.01 -0.04 4.82
C GLU A 96 -39.24 -0.95 4.70
N GLU A 97 -39.03 -2.24 4.89
CA GLU A 97 -40.10 -3.23 4.92
C GLU A 97 -40.69 -3.24 6.33
N PHE A 98 -41.84 -2.58 6.49
CA PHE A 98 -42.54 -2.54 7.77
C PHE A 98 -43.45 -3.75 7.90
N GLU A 99 -43.13 -4.65 8.83
CA GLU A 99 -44.01 -5.73 9.23
C GLU A 99 -45.06 -5.17 10.19
N PHE A 100 -46.33 -5.08 9.76
CA PHE A 100 -47.43 -4.57 10.59
C PHE A 100 -48.33 -5.71 11.06
N MET A 101 -48.57 -5.77 12.38
CA MET A 101 -49.50 -6.73 12.97
C MET A 101 -50.89 -6.08 13.12
N ASP A 102 -51.92 -6.65 12.47
CA ASP A 102 -53.28 -6.14 12.60
C ASP A 102 -53.86 -6.42 14.00
N LEU A 103 -53.91 -5.38 14.83
CA LEU A 103 -54.41 -5.48 16.21
C LEU A 103 -55.94 -5.69 16.29
N LYS A 104 -56.71 -5.51 15.20
CA LYS A 104 -58.18 -5.70 15.19
C LYS A 104 -58.67 -6.42 13.93
N PRO A 105 -58.35 -7.72 13.77
CA PRO A 105 -58.66 -8.48 12.55
C PRO A 105 -60.17 -8.67 12.32
N HIS A 106 -60.98 -8.63 13.37
CA HIS A 106 -62.45 -8.71 13.28
C HIS A 106 -63.09 -7.55 12.51
N GLN A 107 -62.36 -6.45 12.28
CA GLN A 107 -62.86 -5.28 11.56
C GLN A 107 -62.73 -5.38 10.04
N ARG A 108 -62.14 -6.45 9.49
CA ARG A 108 -62.07 -6.73 8.03
C ARG A 108 -61.57 -5.54 7.19
N ARG A 109 -60.64 -4.75 7.76
CA ARG A 109 -60.19 -3.46 7.19
C ARG A 109 -59.29 -3.62 5.98
N PHE A 110 -58.76 -4.82 5.75
CA PHE A 110 -57.82 -5.14 4.68
C PHE A 110 -58.43 -6.08 3.62
N GLU A 111 -59.76 -6.27 3.62
CA GLU A 111 -60.45 -7.03 2.57
C GLU A 111 -60.54 -6.23 1.26
N VAL A 112 -60.47 -6.94 0.12
CA VAL A 112 -60.45 -6.36 -1.22
C VAL A 112 -61.72 -5.55 -1.48
N GLY A 113 -61.58 -4.24 -1.70
CA GLY A 113 -62.68 -3.30 -1.92
C GLY A 113 -62.87 -2.26 -0.79
N ASN A 114 -62.17 -2.42 0.34
CA ASN A 114 -62.23 -1.47 1.45
C ASN A 114 -61.12 -0.41 1.34
N THR A 115 -61.44 0.87 1.56
CA THR A 115 -60.44 1.97 1.49
C THR A 115 -59.96 2.32 2.89
N THR A 116 -58.73 1.94 3.23
CA THR A 116 -58.09 2.35 4.49
C THR A 116 -57.24 3.59 4.25
N GLY A 117 -57.62 4.71 4.89
CA GLY A 117 -56.83 5.93 4.88
C GLY A 117 -55.59 5.76 5.75
N ILE A 118 -54.43 5.51 5.13
CA ILE A 118 -53.16 5.63 5.83
C ILE A 118 -52.87 7.12 5.96
N VAL A 119 -53.10 7.68 7.15
CA VAL A 119 -52.67 9.04 7.48
C VAL A 119 -51.33 8.91 8.21
N PRO A 120 -50.19 9.25 7.57
CA PRO A 120 -48.93 9.28 8.27
C PRO A 120 -49.02 10.37 9.33
N ASN A 121 -48.87 10.01 10.61
CA ASN A 121 -48.69 11.00 11.67
C ASN A 121 -47.36 11.71 11.42
N ARG A 122 -47.41 12.82 10.69
CA ARG A 122 -46.26 13.69 10.42
C ARG A 122 -46.06 14.61 11.62
N GLU A 123 -45.61 14.06 12.74
CA GLU A 123 -44.73 14.84 13.59
C GLU A 123 -43.34 14.73 12.97
N PRO A 124 -42.80 15.79 12.34
CA PRO A 124 -41.44 15.77 11.86
C PRO A 124 -40.53 15.87 13.09
N LYS A 125 -40.25 14.73 13.75
CA LYS A 125 -38.97 14.63 14.44
C LYS A 125 -37.93 14.67 13.32
N PRO A 126 -37.14 15.75 13.19
CA PRO A 126 -36.03 15.71 12.25
C PRO A 126 -35.22 14.47 12.60
N PRO A 127 -34.86 13.61 11.62
CA PRO A 127 -33.96 12.51 11.90
C PRO A 127 -32.69 13.15 12.47
N TYR A 128 -32.49 13.01 13.79
CA TYR A 128 -31.23 13.37 14.42
C TYR A 128 -30.24 12.31 13.98
N ILE A 129 -29.67 12.52 12.80
CA ILE A 129 -28.52 11.76 12.35
C ILE A 129 -27.36 12.34 13.15
N ASP A 130 -27.08 11.72 14.30
CA ASP A 130 -25.81 11.89 14.97
C ASP A 130 -24.75 11.25 14.06
N ILE A 131 -24.26 12.02 13.09
CA ILE A 131 -23.00 11.66 12.44
C ILE A 131 -21.96 12.09 13.46
N ASP A 132 -21.73 11.18 14.42
CA ASP A 132 -20.58 11.20 15.32
C ASP A 132 -19.42 11.74 14.51
N GLY A 133 -18.96 12.92 14.91
CA GLY A 133 -17.93 13.71 14.26
C GLY A 133 -16.58 12.99 14.32
N HIS A 134 -16.50 11.83 13.70
CA HIS A 134 -15.28 11.19 13.29
C HIS A 134 -14.72 12.01 12.13
N VAL A 135 -14.31 13.25 12.43
CA VAL A 135 -13.16 13.86 11.77
C VAL A 135 -12.10 12.79 11.78
N VAL A 136 -11.90 12.17 10.61
CA VAL A 136 -11.06 11.00 10.42
C VAL A 136 -9.70 11.37 10.98
N LYS A 137 -9.44 10.95 12.21
CA LYS A 137 -8.19 11.19 12.91
C LYS A 137 -7.15 10.53 12.02
N SER A 138 -6.43 11.35 11.23
CA SER A 138 -5.35 10.82 10.42
C SER A 138 -4.50 10.03 11.40
N ASN A 139 -4.24 8.76 11.09
CA ASN A 139 -3.55 7.90 12.03
C ASN A 139 -2.10 8.40 12.06
N ALA A 140 -1.84 9.42 12.87
CA ALA A 140 -0.57 10.12 12.93
C ALA A 140 0.54 9.11 13.20
N LYS A 141 0.25 8.06 13.98
CA LYS A 141 1.11 6.90 14.17
C LYS A 141 1.46 6.19 12.85
N THR A 142 0.50 5.98 11.95
CA THR A 142 0.77 5.40 10.61
C THR A 142 1.64 6.34 9.79
N ILE A 143 1.34 7.64 9.75
CA ILE A 143 2.14 8.62 8.99
C ILE A 143 3.58 8.67 9.52
N VAL A 144 3.75 8.78 10.85
CA VAL A 144 5.06 8.77 11.51
C VAL A 144 5.80 7.47 11.21
N LEU A 145 5.15 6.32 11.32
CA LEU A 145 5.76 5.02 11.00
C LEU A 145 6.18 4.94 9.53
N THR A 146 5.39 5.47 8.62
CA THR A 146 5.72 5.53 7.19
C THR A 146 6.90 6.45 6.92
N VAL A 147 6.97 7.62 7.58
CA VAL A 147 8.12 8.53 7.44
C VAL A 147 9.40 7.89 7.99
N ILE A 148 9.32 7.24 9.16
CA ILE A 148 10.44 6.48 9.72
C ILE A 148 10.88 5.38 8.74
N GLY A 149 9.94 4.63 8.17
CA GLY A 149 10.24 3.61 7.17
C GLY A 149 10.93 4.17 5.92
N LEU A 150 10.50 5.33 5.43
CA LEU A 150 11.14 6.01 4.32
C LEU A 150 12.57 6.46 4.67
N LEU A 151 12.78 7.02 5.86
CA LEU A 151 14.11 7.43 6.33
C LEU A 151 15.04 6.22 6.46
N LEU A 152 14.56 5.09 6.99
CA LEU A 152 15.33 3.85 7.05
C LEU A 152 15.69 3.34 5.66
N LEU A 153 14.79 3.45 4.69
CA LEU A 153 15.04 3.02 3.32
C LEU A 153 16.07 3.91 2.61
N ILE A 154 16.03 5.23 2.84
CA ILE A 154 17.05 6.16 2.36
C ILE A 154 18.40 5.88 3.03
N ALA A 155 18.38 5.68 4.36
CA ALA A 155 19.57 5.34 5.13
C ALA A 155 20.19 4.01 4.66
N LEU A 156 19.37 3.03 4.26
CA LEU A 156 19.84 1.78 3.67
C LEU A 156 20.52 2.04 2.31
N ALA A 157 19.88 2.80 1.41
CA ALA A 157 20.43 3.09 0.09
C ALA A 157 21.76 3.86 0.17
N ALA A 158 21.80 4.92 0.97
CA ALA A 158 23.00 5.73 1.19
C ALA A 158 24.05 4.95 1.98
N GLY A 159 23.63 4.19 3.00
CA GLY A 159 24.51 3.39 3.84
C GLY A 159 25.26 2.34 3.04
N ILE A 160 24.58 1.63 2.13
CA ILE A 160 25.24 0.66 1.24
C ILE A 160 26.26 1.35 0.34
N LEU A 161 25.91 2.48 -0.30
CA LEU A 161 26.85 3.22 -1.15
C LEU A 161 28.08 3.67 -0.38
N VAL A 162 27.88 4.30 0.78
CA VAL A 162 28.96 4.85 1.59
C VAL A 162 29.84 3.73 2.14
N TYR A 163 29.24 2.66 2.66
CA TYR A 163 29.96 1.51 3.18
C TYR A 163 30.83 0.85 2.09
N SER A 164 30.27 0.56 0.92
CA SER A 164 31.04 -0.02 -0.18
C SER A 164 32.09 0.94 -0.71
N TYR A 165 31.81 2.25 -0.77
CA TYR A 165 32.80 3.23 -1.20
C TYR A 165 34.02 3.30 -0.26
N ILE A 166 33.81 3.18 1.05
CA ILE A 166 34.89 3.22 2.03
C ILE A 166 35.72 1.92 1.98
N ASN A 167 35.06 0.77 1.82
CA ASN A 167 35.70 -0.53 1.98
C ASN A 167 36.15 -1.20 0.67
N GLU A 168 35.52 -0.91 -0.46
CA GLU A 168 35.71 -1.66 -1.73
C GLU A 168 36.40 -0.83 -2.83
N ASN A 169 36.48 0.49 -2.67
CA ASN A 169 37.00 1.39 -3.70
C ASN A 169 38.50 1.16 -4.00
N HIS A 170 39.32 0.91 -2.98
CA HIS A 170 40.78 0.74 -3.08
C HIS A 170 41.52 1.86 -3.84
N GLY A 171 40.90 3.05 -4.01
CA GLY A 171 41.46 4.18 -4.75
C GLY A 171 41.03 4.26 -6.23
N TYR A 172 40.21 3.33 -6.71
CA TYR A 172 39.71 3.28 -8.09
C TYR A 172 38.39 4.06 -8.33
N GLY A 173 37.93 4.80 -7.34
CA GLY A 173 36.68 5.55 -7.35
C GLY A 173 35.45 4.64 -7.29
N TRP A 174 34.51 4.84 -8.22
CA TRP A 174 33.26 4.07 -8.28
C TRP A 174 33.39 2.72 -9.00
N ARG A 175 34.59 2.34 -9.45
CA ARG A 175 34.82 1.15 -10.30
C ARG A 175 34.58 -0.18 -9.60
N TYR A 176 34.46 -0.18 -8.27
CA TYR A 176 33.98 -1.31 -7.50
C TYR A 176 32.52 -1.66 -7.82
N LEU A 177 31.73 -0.72 -8.34
CA LEU A 177 30.35 -0.98 -8.76
C LEU A 177 30.31 -1.88 -9.99
N TYR A 178 29.47 -2.90 -9.90
CA TYR A 178 29.19 -3.88 -10.95
C TYR A 178 27.75 -4.34 -10.83
N PHE A 179 27.24 -5.04 -11.84
CA PHE A 179 25.82 -5.33 -11.95
C PHE A 179 25.21 -6.07 -10.75
N TRP A 180 25.94 -7.02 -10.13
CA TRP A 180 25.46 -7.79 -8.98
C TRP A 180 25.67 -7.11 -7.63
N HIS A 181 26.21 -5.88 -7.63
CA HIS A 181 26.42 -5.14 -6.41
C HIS A 181 25.09 -4.90 -5.66
N PRO A 182 25.05 -5.02 -4.31
CA PRO A 182 23.82 -4.88 -3.53
C PRO A 182 23.07 -3.56 -3.80
N TYR A 183 23.81 -2.50 -4.09
CA TYR A 183 23.24 -1.20 -4.47
C TYR A 183 22.28 -1.26 -5.68
N ILE A 184 22.51 -2.17 -6.62
CA ILE A 184 21.68 -2.37 -7.82
C ILE A 184 20.69 -3.51 -7.59
N MET A 185 21.15 -4.61 -7.01
CA MET A 185 20.34 -5.82 -6.81
C MET A 185 19.17 -5.62 -5.85
N ILE A 186 19.37 -4.86 -4.77
CA ILE A 186 18.32 -4.61 -3.77
C ILE A 186 17.13 -3.86 -4.37
N PRO A 187 17.29 -2.66 -4.97
CA PRO A 187 16.13 -1.98 -5.54
C PRO A 187 15.54 -2.74 -6.74
N GLY A 188 16.36 -3.45 -7.52
CA GLY A 188 15.88 -4.33 -8.60
C GLY A 188 14.99 -5.47 -8.09
N SER A 189 15.42 -6.17 -7.05
CA SER A 189 14.64 -7.23 -6.41
C SER A 189 13.36 -6.70 -5.77
N PHE A 190 13.39 -5.52 -5.14
CA PHE A 190 12.19 -4.85 -4.64
C PHE A 190 11.16 -4.63 -5.74
N ILE A 191 11.58 -4.07 -6.88
CA ILE A 191 10.68 -3.82 -8.02
C ILE A 191 10.12 -5.14 -8.55
N PHE A 192 10.96 -6.17 -8.67
CA PHE A 192 10.56 -7.49 -9.15
C PHE A 192 9.53 -8.16 -8.23
N TYR A 193 9.82 -8.27 -6.93
CA TYR A 193 8.91 -8.89 -5.96
C TYR A 193 7.61 -8.11 -5.81
N LEU A 194 7.68 -6.77 -5.87
CA LEU A 194 6.49 -5.94 -5.79
C LEU A 194 5.62 -6.11 -7.04
N GLY A 195 6.20 -6.12 -8.24
CA GLY A 195 5.49 -6.43 -9.47
C GLY A 195 4.82 -7.81 -9.43
N PHE A 196 5.54 -8.82 -8.93
CA PHE A 196 5.02 -10.18 -8.76
C PHE A 196 3.83 -10.25 -7.77
N LEU A 197 3.95 -9.60 -6.61
CA LEU A 197 2.88 -9.55 -5.61
C LEU A 197 1.63 -8.84 -6.13
N PHE A 198 1.78 -7.68 -6.77
CA PHE A 198 0.65 -6.94 -7.31
C PHE A 198 0.01 -7.64 -8.51
N GLY A 199 0.81 -8.30 -9.36
CA GLY A 199 0.32 -9.08 -10.49
C GLY A 199 -0.52 -10.29 -10.06
N ILE A 200 -0.05 -11.06 -9.08
CA ILE A 200 -0.78 -12.23 -8.57
C ILE A 200 -2.02 -11.82 -7.79
N THR A 201 -1.89 -10.85 -6.88
CA THR A 201 -3.03 -10.43 -6.05
C THR A 201 -4.18 -9.89 -6.89
N ASN A 202 -3.92 -9.05 -7.89
CA ASN A 202 -4.99 -8.53 -8.78
C ASN A 202 -5.63 -9.62 -9.65
N THR A 203 -4.86 -10.62 -10.09
CA THR A 203 -5.38 -11.70 -10.96
C THR A 203 -6.17 -12.73 -10.15
N VAL A 204 -5.68 -13.08 -8.96
CA VAL A 204 -6.33 -14.06 -8.08
C VAL A 204 -7.55 -13.43 -7.41
N PHE A 205 -7.46 -12.22 -6.84
CA PHE A 205 -8.61 -11.60 -6.18
C PHE A 205 -9.73 -11.23 -7.15
N SER A 206 -9.43 -10.79 -8.38
CA SER A 206 -10.49 -10.51 -9.38
C SER A 206 -11.27 -11.79 -9.74
N LYS A 207 -10.58 -12.93 -9.81
CA LYS A 207 -11.20 -14.23 -10.10
C LYS A 207 -12.09 -14.76 -8.98
N TYR A 208 -11.80 -14.43 -7.72
CA TYR A 208 -12.63 -14.82 -6.57
C TYR A 208 -13.78 -13.84 -6.29
N LEU A 209 -13.59 -12.53 -6.52
CA LEU A 209 -14.64 -11.51 -6.34
C LEU A 209 -15.63 -11.44 -7.51
N SER A 210 -15.25 -11.86 -8.71
CA SER A 210 -16.18 -12.01 -9.85
C SER A 210 -17.18 -13.16 -9.66
N LYS A 211 -17.01 -13.99 -8.62
CA LYS A 211 -17.79 -15.22 -8.41
C LYS A 211 -18.68 -15.17 -7.16
N SER A 212 -18.86 -13.99 -6.55
CA SER A 212 -19.75 -13.76 -5.40
C SER A 212 -20.84 -12.76 -5.73
#